data_AF-A0AA39R950-F1
#
_entry.id   AF-A0AA39R950-F1
#
_cell.length_a   1.000
_cell.length_b   1.000
_cell.length_c   1.000
_cell.angle_alpha   90.00
_cell.angle_beta   90.00
_cell.angle_gamma   90.00
#
_symmetry.space_group_name_H-M   'P 1'
#
loop_
_entity.id
_entity.type
_entity.pdbx_description
1 polymer ?
#
loop_
_entity_poly.entity_id
_entity_poly.type
_entity_poly.pdbx_seq_one_letter_code
_entity_poly.pdbx_strand_id
1 'polypeptide(L)'
;MDAFTPQQTIELVSRIGCKKSQMVWHKLCWNSFMAGPLLGFGCAVALSTETAPWYQDNAPSLIRTIGSVFFPVGLIMIVLSGADLFTSNVMFMLTAFLHRRVSFVHLMSNWAVSFLGNLAGMLFFMAIITGYGGIFDITAYRTEVINFATQKMLTPTWVQIFLRATGANWLVCFAVYISISSREIVSKIVAIWWPTFTFVALGHSMIPTALGNTLGGGIFVGGMYWYLYLTGPESEDIKFNVGDLDSAMEAGGPIGPSIRKSGPNTPNSQEEKDETFTKGKEPGRGHPNHVGSLPSSDQQMASGLGRELSAEAYTHRKGEPSLIEGRAV
;
A
#
# COMPACT_ATOMS: atom_id res chain seq x y z
N MET A 1 8.42 18.03 -7.90
CA MET A 1 7.47 16.90 -8.01
C MET A 1 6.92 16.64 -6.62
N ASP A 2 5.61 16.56 -6.46
CA ASP A 2 4.99 16.20 -5.17
C ASP A 2 4.99 14.68 -4.97
N ALA A 3 6.20 14.11 -4.89
CA ALA A 3 6.43 12.68 -4.74
C ALA A 3 7.69 12.44 -3.91
N PHE A 4 7.71 11.35 -3.15
CA PHE A 4 8.90 10.91 -2.44
C PHE A 4 9.98 10.44 -3.42
N THR A 5 11.24 10.70 -3.09
CA THR A 5 12.37 10.14 -3.82
C THR A 5 12.38 8.61 -3.70
N PRO A 6 13.07 7.89 -4.59
CA PRO A 6 13.18 6.44 -4.47
C PRO A 6 13.72 5.98 -3.11
N GLN A 7 14.71 6.71 -2.56
CA GLN A 7 15.29 6.47 -1.23
C GLN A 7 14.27 6.66 -0.10
N GLN A 8 13.51 7.76 -0.12
CA GLN A 8 12.43 7.99 0.84
C GLN A 8 11.35 6.89 0.74
N THR A 9 10.99 6.50 -0.49
CA THR A 9 9.95 5.51 -0.74
C THR A 9 10.34 4.13 -0.20
N ILE A 10 11.58 3.67 -0.46
CA ILE A 10 12.01 2.35 0.02
C ILE A 10 12.17 2.30 1.55
N GLU A 11 12.54 3.42 2.18
CA GLU A 11 12.52 3.55 3.64
C GLU A 11 11.09 3.45 4.20
N LEU A 12 10.10 4.09 3.55
CA LEU A 12 8.69 3.95 3.92
C LEU A 12 8.20 2.51 3.77
N VAL A 13 8.57 1.83 2.68
CA VAL A 13 8.27 0.40 2.46
C VAL A 13 8.82 -0.45 3.62
N SER A 14 10.05 -0.19 4.05
CA SER A 14 10.65 -0.87 5.21
C SER A 14 9.90 -0.60 6.52
N ARG A 15 9.51 0.66 6.79
CA ARG A 15 8.73 1.02 7.99
C ARG A 15 7.35 0.37 7.99
N ILE A 16 6.67 0.33 6.86
CA ILE A 16 5.38 -0.35 6.70
C ILE A 16 5.52 -1.84 7.02
N GLY A 17 6.57 -2.50 6.52
CA GLY A 17 6.87 -3.89 6.85
C GLY A 17 7.11 -4.12 8.35
N CYS A 18 7.87 -3.23 9.00
CA CYS A 18 8.08 -3.29 10.45
C CYS A 18 6.75 -3.19 11.21
N LYS A 19 5.91 -2.19 10.90
CA LYS A 19 4.61 -1.99 11.54
C LYS A 19 3.65 -3.17 11.32
N LYS A 20 3.63 -3.76 10.12
CA LYS A 20 2.84 -4.96 9.81
C LYS A 20 3.31 -6.17 10.62
N SER A 21 4.61 -6.31 10.85
CA SER A 21 5.17 -7.41 11.64
C SER A 21 4.79 -7.36 13.12
N GLN A 22 4.54 -6.17 13.66
CA GLN A 22 4.17 -5.92 15.06
C GLN A 22 2.66 -5.91 15.30
N MET A 23 1.86 -6.09 14.25
CA MET A 23 0.40 -6.11 14.37
C MET A 23 -0.05 -7.33 15.19
N VAL A 24 -0.97 -7.11 16.13
CA VAL A 24 -1.59 -8.21 16.88
C VAL A 24 -2.29 -9.20 15.93
N TRP A 25 -2.13 -10.48 16.20
CA TRP A 25 -2.50 -11.58 15.29
C TRP A 25 -3.93 -11.50 14.74
N HIS A 26 -4.93 -11.20 15.59
CA HIS A 26 -6.33 -11.12 15.14
C HIS A 26 -6.59 -9.96 14.18
N LYS A 27 -5.93 -8.81 14.37
CA LYS A 27 -6.02 -7.67 13.45
C LYS A 27 -5.36 -8.00 12.12
N LEU A 28 -4.21 -8.67 12.15
CA LEU A 28 -3.54 -9.13 10.93
C LEU A 28 -4.43 -10.11 10.15
N CYS A 29 -5.06 -11.07 10.83
CA CYS A 29 -5.99 -12.02 10.20
C CYS A 29 -7.16 -11.30 9.52
N TRP A 30 -7.83 -10.37 10.20
CA TRP A 30 -8.98 -9.66 9.62
C TRP A 30 -8.56 -8.73 8.47
N ASN A 31 -7.43 -8.02 8.63
CA ASN A 31 -6.90 -7.15 7.59
C ASN A 31 -6.49 -7.94 6.34
N SER A 32 -5.98 -9.16 6.52
CA SER A 32 -5.63 -10.08 5.42
C SER A 32 -6.88 -10.70 4.78
N PHE A 33 -7.90 -11.01 5.57
CA PHE A 33 -9.18 -11.51 5.07
C PHE A 33 -9.85 -10.50 4.13
N MET A 34 -9.89 -9.22 4.51
CA MET A 34 -10.53 -8.17 3.72
C MET A 34 -9.94 -7.99 2.32
N ALA A 35 -8.64 -8.23 2.14
CA ALA A 35 -8.01 -8.11 0.82
C ALA A 35 -8.56 -9.13 -0.20
N GLY A 36 -9.04 -10.30 0.26
CA GLY A 36 -9.61 -11.35 -0.59
C GLY A 36 -10.84 -10.88 -1.37
N PRO A 37 -11.94 -10.47 -0.72
CA PRO A 37 -13.13 -9.96 -1.40
C PRO A 37 -12.88 -8.70 -2.22
N LEU A 38 -12.02 -7.79 -1.75
CA LEU A 38 -11.66 -6.59 -2.51
C LEU A 38 -10.99 -6.93 -3.85
N LEU A 39 -10.06 -7.88 -3.85
CA LEU A 39 -9.50 -8.40 -5.10
C LEU A 39 -10.57 -9.15 -5.92
N GLY A 40 -11.44 -9.90 -5.24
CA GLY A 40 -12.54 -10.67 -5.84
C GLY A 40 -13.47 -9.80 -6.68
N PHE A 41 -13.87 -8.63 -6.20
CA PHE A 41 -14.68 -7.68 -6.97
C PHE A 41 -13.99 -7.23 -8.26
N GLY A 42 -12.70 -6.89 -8.21
CA GLY A 42 -11.94 -6.50 -9.40
C GLY A 42 -11.84 -7.64 -10.42
N CYS A 43 -11.54 -8.86 -9.96
CA CYS A 43 -11.51 -10.05 -10.80
C CYS A 43 -12.90 -10.36 -11.41
N ALA A 44 -13.96 -10.19 -10.64
CA ALA A 44 -15.32 -10.48 -11.10
C ALA A 44 -15.75 -9.53 -12.22
N VAL A 45 -15.49 -8.22 -12.08
CA VAL A 45 -15.77 -7.23 -13.13
C VAL A 45 -14.94 -7.53 -14.38
N ALA A 46 -13.64 -7.82 -14.23
CA ALA A 46 -12.79 -8.16 -15.37
C ALA A 46 -13.32 -9.36 -16.16
N LEU A 47 -13.67 -10.46 -15.47
CA LEU A 47 -14.22 -11.67 -16.11
C LEU A 47 -15.58 -11.44 -16.77
N SER A 48 -16.43 -10.59 -16.18
CA SER A 48 -17.72 -10.24 -16.77
C SER A 48 -17.57 -9.61 -18.16
N THR A 49 -16.48 -8.92 -18.43
CA THR A 49 -16.23 -8.30 -19.75
C THR A 49 -15.71 -9.28 -20.80
N GLU A 50 -15.26 -10.48 -20.40
CA GLU A 50 -14.61 -11.46 -21.30
C GLU A 50 -15.59 -12.52 -21.85
N THR A 51 -16.90 -12.36 -21.65
CA THR A 51 -17.92 -13.40 -21.90
C THR A 51 -18.33 -13.63 -23.35
N ALA A 52 -18.01 -12.71 -24.27
CA ALA A 52 -18.52 -12.76 -25.63
C ALA A 52 -17.64 -13.68 -26.52
N PRO A 53 -18.15 -14.84 -26.98
CA PRO A 53 -17.33 -15.83 -27.69
C PRO A 53 -16.76 -15.32 -29.02
N TRP A 54 -17.53 -14.47 -29.72
CA TRP A 54 -17.10 -13.89 -31.00
C TRP A 54 -15.76 -13.15 -30.87
N TYR A 55 -15.55 -12.40 -29.79
CA TYR A 55 -14.29 -11.70 -29.58
C TYR A 55 -13.15 -12.63 -29.20
N GLN A 56 -13.44 -13.74 -28.49
CA GLN A 56 -12.42 -14.74 -28.16
C GLN A 56 -11.85 -15.38 -29.44
N ASP A 57 -12.70 -15.65 -30.43
CA ASP A 57 -12.31 -16.28 -31.69
C ASP A 57 -11.68 -15.29 -32.70
N ASN A 58 -12.23 -14.07 -32.80
CA ASN A 58 -11.89 -13.14 -33.87
C ASN A 58 -10.97 -11.99 -33.44
N ALA A 59 -10.93 -11.64 -32.15
CA ALA A 59 -10.17 -10.50 -31.63
C ALA A 59 -9.73 -10.70 -30.15
N PRO A 60 -8.97 -11.77 -29.83
CA PRO A 60 -8.66 -12.15 -28.45
C PRO A 60 -7.89 -11.08 -27.66
N SER A 61 -7.07 -10.27 -28.34
CA SER A 61 -6.34 -9.17 -27.71
C SER A 61 -7.25 -8.03 -27.26
N LEU A 62 -8.32 -7.75 -28.01
CA LEU A 62 -9.25 -6.65 -27.73
C LEU A 62 -10.07 -6.95 -26.48
N ILE A 63 -10.68 -8.14 -26.41
CA ILE A 63 -11.47 -8.55 -25.24
C ILE A 63 -10.61 -8.65 -23.98
N ARG A 64 -9.39 -9.18 -24.10
CA ARG A 64 -8.43 -9.20 -22.99
C ARG A 64 -8.05 -7.80 -22.52
N THR A 65 -7.88 -6.85 -23.44
CA THR A 65 -7.57 -5.46 -23.09
C THR A 65 -8.73 -4.84 -22.32
N ILE A 66 -9.98 -5.09 -22.73
CA ILE A 66 -11.16 -4.62 -22.01
C ILE A 66 -11.20 -5.18 -20.58
N GLY A 67 -11.00 -6.48 -20.38
CA GLY A 67 -10.94 -7.07 -19.03
C GLY A 67 -9.78 -6.52 -18.20
N SER A 68 -8.63 -6.28 -18.83
CA SER A 68 -7.44 -5.72 -18.19
C SER A 68 -7.64 -4.29 -17.70
N VAL A 69 -8.52 -3.50 -18.32
CA VAL A 69 -8.85 -2.13 -17.88
C VAL A 69 -9.58 -2.16 -16.53
N PHE A 70 -10.38 -3.18 -16.23
CA PHE A 70 -11.18 -3.23 -15.00
C PHE A 70 -10.49 -3.97 -13.84
N PHE A 71 -9.55 -4.86 -14.14
CA PHE A 71 -8.80 -5.58 -13.10
C PHE A 71 -8.14 -4.67 -12.03
N PRO A 72 -7.53 -3.51 -12.37
CA PRO A 72 -6.89 -2.61 -11.40
C PRO A 72 -7.79 -2.18 -10.23
N VAL A 73 -9.12 -2.15 -10.42
CA VAL A 73 -10.10 -1.75 -9.39
C VAL A 73 -9.90 -2.53 -8.09
N GLY A 74 -9.61 -3.83 -8.18
CA GLY A 74 -9.34 -4.66 -7.00
C GLY A 74 -8.11 -4.22 -6.20
N LEU A 75 -6.98 -3.98 -6.89
CA LEU A 75 -5.75 -3.54 -6.21
C LEU A 75 -5.87 -2.12 -5.67
N ILE A 76 -6.57 -1.23 -6.37
CA ILE A 76 -6.85 0.14 -5.90
C ILE A 76 -7.61 0.10 -4.57
N MET A 77 -8.69 -0.69 -4.48
CA MET A 77 -9.46 -0.82 -3.25
C MET A 77 -8.60 -1.35 -2.10
N ILE A 78 -7.73 -2.32 -2.35
CA ILE A 78 -6.82 -2.89 -1.34
C ILE A 78 -5.84 -1.82 -0.83
N VAL A 79 -5.16 -1.11 -1.72
CA VAL A 79 -4.14 -0.13 -1.33
C VAL A 79 -4.76 1.07 -0.62
N LEU A 80 -5.90 1.57 -1.10
CA LEU A 80 -6.57 2.72 -0.49
C LEU A 80 -7.25 2.39 0.85
N SER A 81 -7.74 1.15 1.03
CA SER A 81 -8.31 0.70 2.31
C SER A 81 -7.25 0.27 3.33
N GLY A 82 -6.01 0.02 2.91
CA GLY A 82 -4.95 -0.48 3.78
C GLY A 82 -5.04 -1.98 4.09
N ALA A 83 -5.87 -2.72 3.35
CA ALA A 83 -5.99 -4.18 3.48
C ALA A 83 -4.65 -4.88 3.18
N ASP A 84 -4.39 -6.00 3.85
CA ASP A 84 -3.11 -6.70 3.69
C ASP A 84 -3.19 -7.74 2.58
N LEU A 85 -2.50 -7.47 1.46
CA LEU A 85 -2.41 -8.38 0.33
C LEU A 85 -1.02 -9.03 0.28
N PHE A 86 -0.99 -10.37 0.31
CA PHE A 86 0.20 -11.21 0.36
C PHE A 86 1.28 -10.82 -0.65
N THR A 87 0.88 -10.58 -1.91
CA THR A 87 1.80 -10.24 -3.00
C THR A 87 2.66 -9.01 -2.69
N SER A 88 2.03 -7.90 -2.29
CA SER A 88 2.71 -6.68 -1.86
C SER A 88 3.38 -6.82 -0.49
N ASN A 89 2.81 -7.65 0.39
CA ASN A 89 3.35 -7.92 1.71
C ASN A 89 4.71 -8.65 1.67
N VAL A 90 4.95 -9.46 0.63
CA VAL A 90 6.28 -10.00 0.33
C VAL A 90 7.33 -8.89 0.19
N MET A 91 7.03 -7.82 -0.56
CA MET A 91 7.93 -6.68 -0.71
C MET A 91 8.16 -5.95 0.62
N PHE A 92 7.08 -5.63 1.34
CA PHE A 92 7.17 -4.91 2.63
C PHE A 92 8.03 -5.68 3.65
N MET A 93 7.71 -6.94 3.87
CA MET A 93 8.34 -7.75 4.91
C MET A 93 9.78 -8.13 4.53
N LEU A 94 10.07 -8.40 3.26
CA LEU A 94 11.45 -8.67 2.85
C LEU A 94 12.34 -7.43 2.98
N THR A 95 11.84 -6.25 2.59
CA THR A 95 12.58 -4.99 2.75
C THR A 95 12.87 -4.72 4.24
N ALA A 96 11.88 -4.91 5.11
CA ALA A 96 12.04 -4.75 6.55
C ALA A 96 13.00 -5.78 7.17
N PHE A 97 12.99 -7.02 6.66
CA PHE A 97 13.94 -8.07 7.04
C PHE A 97 15.38 -7.73 6.60
N LEU A 98 15.57 -7.25 5.38
CA LEU A 98 16.88 -6.79 4.87
C LEU A 98 17.40 -5.58 5.65
N HIS A 99 16.50 -4.71 6.12
CA HIS A 99 16.76 -3.65 7.08
C HIS A 99 17.09 -4.14 8.50
N ARG A 100 17.00 -5.44 8.76
CA ARG A 100 17.15 -6.05 10.09
C ARG A 100 16.17 -5.51 11.13
N ARG A 101 15.01 -5.00 10.71
CA ARG A 101 13.93 -4.54 11.59
C ARG A 101 13.01 -5.66 12.04
N VAL A 102 12.98 -6.76 11.28
CA VAL A 102 12.07 -7.88 11.50
C VAL A 102 12.85 -9.18 11.55
N SER A 103 12.49 -10.07 12.47
CA SER A 103 13.09 -11.41 12.58
C SER A 103 12.56 -12.35 11.49
N PHE A 104 13.30 -13.41 11.19
CA PHE A 104 12.87 -14.41 10.21
C PHE A 104 11.54 -15.10 10.61
N VAL A 105 11.32 -15.30 11.91
CA VAL A 105 10.08 -15.92 12.42
C VAL A 105 8.87 -15.00 12.18
N HIS A 106 9.01 -13.70 12.46
CA HIS A 106 7.95 -12.73 12.19
C HIS A 106 7.68 -12.60 10.69
N LEU A 107 8.72 -12.64 9.85
CA LEU A 107 8.61 -12.65 8.39
C LEU A 107 7.75 -13.83 7.91
N MET A 108 8.12 -15.07 8.27
CA MET A 108 7.42 -16.28 7.82
C MET A 108 6.00 -16.37 8.39
N SER A 109 5.82 -16.01 9.66
CA SER A 109 4.50 -16.05 10.33
C SER A 109 3.53 -15.05 9.69
N ASN A 110 3.99 -13.83 9.43
CA ASN A 110 3.19 -12.79 8.79
C ASN A 110 2.80 -13.18 7.36
N TRP A 111 3.73 -13.74 6.59
CA TRP A 111 3.45 -14.28 5.25
C TRP A 111 2.40 -15.38 5.27
N ALA A 112 2.49 -16.32 6.21
CA ALA A 112 1.52 -17.40 6.35
C ALA A 112 0.11 -16.86 6.64
N VAL A 113 -0.02 -15.92 7.59
CA VAL A 113 -1.32 -15.30 7.92
C VAL A 113 -1.89 -14.53 6.74
N SER A 114 -1.06 -13.72 6.09
CA SER A 114 -1.45 -12.90 4.95
C SER A 114 -1.98 -13.77 3.81
N PHE A 115 -1.25 -14.85 3.48
CA PHE A 115 -1.64 -15.80 2.45
C PHE A 115 -2.96 -16.53 2.79
N LEU A 116 -3.07 -17.10 4.00
CA LEU A 116 -4.25 -17.85 4.42
C LEU A 116 -5.47 -16.94 4.59
N GLY A 117 -5.28 -15.71 5.07
CA GLY A 117 -6.33 -14.70 5.17
C GLY A 117 -6.86 -14.30 3.80
N ASN A 118 -5.98 -14.00 2.84
CA ASN A 118 -6.38 -13.69 1.47
C ASN A 118 -7.15 -14.85 0.82
N LEU A 119 -6.68 -16.10 1.02
CA LEU A 119 -7.36 -17.29 0.54
C LEU A 119 -8.76 -17.43 1.16
N ALA A 120 -8.87 -17.32 2.49
CA ALA A 120 -10.15 -17.40 3.19
C ALA A 120 -11.13 -16.31 2.73
N GLY A 121 -10.63 -15.09 2.53
CA GLY A 121 -11.41 -13.97 2.00
C GLY A 121 -11.90 -14.21 0.58
N MET A 122 -11.05 -14.73 -0.29
CA MET A 122 -11.43 -15.07 -1.67
C MET A 122 -12.45 -16.23 -1.70
N LEU A 123 -12.29 -17.24 -0.85
CA LEU A 123 -13.26 -18.33 -0.72
C LEU A 123 -14.61 -17.83 -0.20
N PHE A 124 -14.62 -16.92 0.77
CA PHE A 124 -15.85 -16.26 1.23
C PHE A 124 -16.54 -15.50 0.09
N PHE A 125 -15.79 -14.70 -0.67
CA PHE A 125 -16.31 -13.98 -1.83
C PHE A 125 -16.91 -14.95 -2.86
N MET A 126 -16.19 -16.02 -3.21
CA MET A 126 -16.67 -16.99 -4.19
C MET A 126 -17.90 -17.77 -3.71
N ALA A 127 -17.93 -18.23 -2.45
CA ALA A 127 -19.03 -19.03 -1.93
C ALA A 127 -20.28 -18.17 -1.69
N ILE A 128 -20.14 -17.04 -1.01
CA ILE A 128 -21.26 -16.24 -0.52
C ILE A 128 -21.71 -15.20 -1.54
N ILE A 129 -20.78 -14.37 -2.02
CA ILE A 129 -21.12 -13.23 -2.87
C ILE A 129 -21.38 -13.68 -4.31
N THR A 130 -20.49 -14.48 -4.87
CA THR A 130 -20.64 -14.97 -6.25
C THR A 130 -21.56 -16.18 -6.35
N GLY A 131 -21.37 -17.18 -5.47
CA GLY A 131 -22.11 -18.43 -5.47
C GLY A 131 -23.57 -18.25 -5.05
N TYR A 132 -23.83 -17.94 -3.79
CA TYR A 132 -25.21 -17.71 -3.32
C TYR A 132 -25.82 -16.40 -3.83
N GLY A 133 -25.02 -15.39 -4.14
CA GLY A 133 -25.51 -14.13 -4.71
C GLY A 133 -25.77 -14.16 -6.22
N GLY A 134 -25.45 -15.26 -6.92
CA GLY A 134 -25.84 -15.49 -8.31
C GLY A 134 -25.19 -14.58 -9.35
N ILE A 135 -24.03 -13.97 -9.05
CA ILE A 135 -23.35 -13.00 -9.93
C ILE A 135 -23.05 -13.58 -11.32
N PHE A 136 -22.76 -14.89 -11.38
CA PHE A 136 -22.42 -15.60 -12.62
C PHE A 136 -23.43 -16.69 -12.99
N ASP A 137 -24.72 -16.54 -12.64
CA ASP A 137 -25.72 -17.57 -12.92
C ASP A 137 -26.14 -17.65 -14.38
N ILE A 138 -26.04 -16.53 -15.13
CA ILE A 138 -26.29 -16.55 -16.57
C ILE A 138 -25.22 -17.40 -17.24
N THR A 139 -25.65 -18.27 -18.16
CA THR A 139 -24.80 -19.27 -18.83
C THR A 139 -23.54 -18.67 -19.45
N ALA A 140 -23.62 -17.48 -20.07
CA ALA A 140 -22.47 -16.82 -20.66
C ALA A 140 -21.35 -16.51 -19.65
N TYR A 141 -21.71 -15.94 -18.48
CA TYR A 141 -20.75 -15.68 -17.40
C TYR A 141 -20.19 -16.97 -16.81
N ARG A 142 -21.06 -17.94 -16.53
CA ARG A 142 -20.65 -19.23 -15.95
C ARG A 142 -19.64 -19.96 -16.84
N THR A 143 -19.93 -20.03 -18.14
CA THR A 143 -19.06 -20.70 -19.12
C THR A 143 -17.70 -20.03 -19.21
N GLU A 144 -17.66 -18.70 -19.26
CA GLU A 144 -16.39 -17.97 -19.32
C GLU A 144 -15.53 -18.18 -18.07
N VAL A 145 -16.13 -18.11 -16.87
CA VAL A 145 -15.41 -18.35 -15.61
C VAL A 145 -14.81 -19.76 -15.57
N ILE A 146 -15.56 -20.77 -15.99
CA ILE A 146 -15.08 -22.16 -16.07
C ILE A 146 -13.96 -22.30 -17.11
N ASN A 147 -14.12 -21.69 -18.28
CA ASN A 147 -13.12 -21.72 -19.34
C ASN A 147 -11.81 -21.07 -18.88
N PHE A 148 -11.89 -19.88 -18.28
CA PHE A 148 -10.75 -19.15 -17.75
C PHE A 148 -9.99 -19.95 -16.68
N ALA A 149 -10.72 -20.57 -15.74
CA ALA A 149 -10.12 -21.44 -14.72
C ALA A 149 -9.44 -22.67 -15.34
N THR A 150 -10.13 -23.33 -16.27
CA THR A 150 -9.63 -24.55 -16.95
C THR A 150 -8.37 -24.25 -17.75
N GLN A 151 -8.36 -23.14 -18.52
CA GLN A 151 -7.19 -22.73 -19.27
C GLN A 151 -6.00 -22.41 -18.37
N LYS A 152 -6.22 -21.75 -17.22
CA LYS A 152 -5.15 -21.46 -16.25
C LYS A 152 -4.56 -22.72 -15.61
N MET A 153 -5.37 -23.76 -15.39
CA MET A 153 -4.90 -25.00 -14.76
C MET A 153 -4.20 -25.94 -15.74
N LEU A 154 -4.70 -26.06 -16.98
CA LEU A 154 -4.28 -27.14 -17.89
C LEU A 154 -3.26 -26.72 -18.96
N THR A 155 -3.23 -25.44 -19.36
CA THR A 155 -2.42 -25.01 -20.51
C THR A 155 -0.93 -24.74 -20.22
N PRO A 156 -0.53 -24.14 -19.08
CA PRO A 156 0.84 -23.69 -18.91
C PRO A 156 1.74 -24.76 -18.27
N THR A 157 2.99 -24.84 -18.72
CA THR A 157 4.01 -25.66 -18.05
C THR A 157 4.45 -25.05 -16.73
N TRP A 158 5.05 -25.85 -15.84
CA TRP A 158 5.52 -25.36 -14.53
C TRP A 158 6.45 -24.14 -14.63
N VAL A 159 7.36 -24.13 -15.60
CA VAL A 159 8.28 -23.00 -15.83
C VAL A 159 7.52 -21.75 -16.29
N GLN A 160 6.53 -21.90 -17.17
CA GLN A 160 5.69 -20.79 -17.60
C GLN A 160 4.88 -20.22 -16.44
N ILE A 161 4.35 -21.07 -15.56
CA ILE A 161 3.65 -20.63 -14.34
C ILE A 161 4.57 -19.81 -13.46
N PHE A 162 5.77 -20.31 -13.18
CA PHE A 162 6.77 -19.62 -12.36
C PHE A 162 7.14 -18.24 -12.93
N LEU A 163 7.49 -18.17 -14.22
CA LEU A 163 7.88 -16.91 -14.87
C LEU A 163 6.72 -15.90 -14.95
N ARG A 164 5.50 -16.37 -15.24
CA ARG A 164 4.30 -15.52 -15.24
C ARG A 164 4.04 -14.95 -13.84
N ALA A 165 4.16 -15.76 -12.79
CA ALA A 165 3.99 -15.32 -11.41
C ALA A 165 5.07 -14.31 -10.99
N THR A 166 6.32 -14.51 -11.39
CA THR A 166 7.41 -13.53 -11.15
C THR A 166 7.12 -12.19 -11.81
N GLY A 167 6.77 -12.18 -13.10
CA GLY A 167 6.43 -10.94 -13.81
C GLY A 167 5.18 -10.25 -13.25
N ALA A 168 4.16 -11.02 -12.87
CA ALA A 168 2.96 -10.48 -12.24
C ALA A 168 3.29 -9.81 -10.91
N ASN A 169 4.03 -10.48 -10.02
CA ASN A 169 4.31 -9.89 -8.71
C ASN A 169 5.32 -8.75 -8.78
N TRP A 170 6.21 -8.74 -9.77
CA TRP A 170 7.05 -7.57 -10.04
C TRP A 170 6.17 -6.35 -10.32
N LEU A 171 5.25 -6.43 -11.29
CA LEU A 171 4.40 -5.30 -11.65
C LEU A 171 3.42 -4.91 -10.52
N VAL A 172 2.89 -5.87 -9.75
CA VAL A 172 2.05 -5.58 -8.58
C VAL A 172 2.83 -4.84 -7.49
N CYS A 173 4.02 -5.32 -7.12
CA CYS A 173 4.84 -4.66 -6.10
C CYS A 173 5.35 -3.31 -6.59
N PHE A 174 5.69 -3.20 -7.88
CA PHE A 174 6.06 -1.93 -8.49
C PHE A 174 4.90 -0.92 -8.42
N ALA A 175 3.67 -1.31 -8.78
CA ALA A 175 2.46 -0.48 -8.61
C ALA A 175 2.28 0.02 -7.18
N VAL A 176 2.43 -0.86 -6.18
CA VAL A 176 2.33 -0.48 -4.77
C VAL A 176 3.47 0.45 -4.36
N TYR A 177 4.69 0.20 -4.85
CA TYR A 177 5.86 1.04 -4.61
C TYR A 177 5.65 2.47 -5.14
N ILE A 178 5.24 2.64 -6.40
CA ILE A 178 4.98 3.97 -7.00
C ILE A 178 3.71 4.63 -6.42
N SER A 179 2.77 3.84 -5.90
CA SER A 179 1.67 4.37 -5.10
C SER A 179 2.14 4.94 -3.75
N ILE A 180 3.17 4.35 -3.13
CA ILE A 180 3.71 4.87 -1.85
C ILE A 180 4.52 6.13 -2.08
N SER A 181 5.21 6.26 -3.23
CA SER A 181 5.91 7.49 -3.57
C SER A 181 4.96 8.67 -3.80
N SER A 182 3.69 8.41 -4.09
CA SER A 182 2.67 9.43 -4.38
C SER A 182 1.94 9.92 -3.11
N ARG A 183 1.69 11.23 -3.00
CA ARG A 183 0.97 11.81 -1.85
C ARG A 183 -0.54 11.91 -2.06
N GLU A 184 -0.98 12.20 -3.28
CA GLU A 184 -2.39 12.34 -3.62
C GLU A 184 -3.08 11.02 -3.98
N ILE A 185 -4.37 10.90 -3.69
CA ILE A 185 -5.18 9.70 -4.01
C ILE A 185 -5.27 9.46 -5.52
N VAL A 186 -5.49 10.50 -6.32
CA VAL A 186 -5.59 10.37 -7.79
C VAL A 186 -4.28 9.82 -8.37
N SER A 187 -3.15 10.37 -7.92
CA SER A 187 -1.82 9.89 -8.30
C SER A 187 -1.60 8.43 -7.91
N LYS A 188 -2.06 8.00 -6.72
CA LYS A 188 -2.02 6.58 -6.31
C LYS A 188 -2.83 5.68 -7.23
N ILE A 189 -4.05 6.10 -7.59
CA ILE A 189 -4.93 5.33 -8.49
C ILE A 189 -4.24 5.13 -9.84
N VAL A 190 -3.73 6.20 -10.46
CA VAL A 190 -3.05 6.14 -11.76
C VAL A 190 -1.75 5.31 -11.68
N ALA A 191 -1.00 5.46 -10.60
CA ALA A 191 0.22 4.69 -10.35
C ALA A 191 -0.05 3.19 -10.21
N ILE A 192 -1.16 2.80 -9.60
CA ILE A 192 -1.59 1.40 -9.52
C ILE A 192 -2.09 0.90 -10.88
N TRP A 193 -2.83 1.72 -11.61
CA TRP A 193 -3.55 1.33 -12.82
C TRP A 193 -2.65 0.78 -13.91
N TRP A 194 -1.60 1.51 -14.29
CA TRP A 194 -0.80 1.15 -15.47
C TRP A 194 -0.02 -0.17 -15.31
N PRO A 195 0.71 -0.43 -14.21
CA PRO A 195 1.41 -1.70 -14.05
C PRO A 195 0.44 -2.87 -13.89
N THR A 196 -0.69 -2.67 -13.22
CA THR A 196 -1.70 -3.73 -13.04
C THR A 196 -2.39 -4.08 -14.35
N PHE A 197 -2.84 -3.08 -15.11
CA PHE A 197 -3.33 -3.25 -16.47
C PHE A 197 -2.33 -4.03 -17.34
N THR A 198 -1.05 -3.66 -17.28
CA THR A 198 0.00 -4.24 -18.12
C THR A 198 0.16 -5.74 -17.88
N PHE A 199 0.27 -6.20 -16.63
CA PHE A 199 0.50 -7.63 -16.39
C PHE A 199 -0.73 -8.49 -16.76
N VAL A 200 -1.94 -7.95 -16.59
CA VAL A 200 -3.18 -8.64 -16.94
C VAL A 200 -3.31 -8.72 -18.46
N ALA A 201 -3.03 -7.64 -19.18
CA ALA A 201 -3.06 -7.58 -20.63
C ALA A 201 -2.04 -8.56 -21.26
N LEU A 202 -0.87 -8.70 -20.64
CA LEU A 202 0.17 -9.64 -21.05
C LEU A 202 -0.13 -11.10 -20.67
N GLY A 203 -1.23 -11.38 -19.97
CA GLY A 203 -1.62 -12.74 -19.57
C GLY A 203 -0.74 -13.34 -18.46
N HIS A 204 -0.07 -12.49 -17.67
CA HIS A 204 0.68 -12.95 -16.52
C HIS A 204 -0.31 -13.42 -15.43
N SER A 205 -0.39 -14.74 -15.23
CA SER A 205 -1.23 -15.31 -14.19
C SER A 205 -0.60 -15.15 -12.82
N MET A 206 -1.37 -14.63 -11.86
CA MET A 206 -1.10 -14.81 -10.44
C MET A 206 -1.51 -16.21 -9.99
N ILE A 207 -0.85 -17.25 -10.50
CA ILE A 207 -0.90 -18.52 -9.78
C ILE A 207 0.02 -18.33 -8.57
N PRO A 208 -0.43 -18.62 -7.34
CA PRO A 208 0.43 -18.51 -6.17
C PRO A 208 1.52 -19.58 -6.19
N THR A 209 2.54 -19.40 -7.03
CA THR A 209 3.85 -19.94 -6.72
C THR A 209 4.44 -18.98 -5.70
N ALA A 210 4.40 -19.36 -4.43
CA ALA A 210 5.03 -18.58 -3.36
C ALA A 210 6.47 -18.16 -3.76
N LEU A 211 7.18 -19.02 -4.49
CA LEU A 211 8.49 -18.77 -5.08
C LEU A 211 8.50 -17.64 -6.12
N GLY A 212 7.63 -17.68 -7.12
CA GLY A 212 7.55 -16.65 -8.17
C GLY A 212 7.19 -15.29 -7.59
N ASN A 213 6.26 -15.25 -6.64
CA ASN A 213 5.89 -14.03 -5.92
C ASN A 213 7.06 -13.50 -5.08
N THR A 214 7.76 -14.38 -4.34
CA THR A 214 8.93 -13.99 -3.54
C THR A 214 10.03 -13.38 -4.41
N LEU A 215 10.31 -13.97 -5.57
CA LEU A 215 11.29 -13.46 -6.51
C LEU A 215 10.85 -12.11 -7.13
N GLY A 216 9.62 -12.04 -7.65
CA GLY A 216 9.10 -10.86 -8.35
C GLY A 216 8.97 -9.63 -7.47
N GLY A 217 8.30 -9.75 -6.33
CA GLY A 217 8.04 -8.60 -5.45
C GLY A 217 9.14 -8.38 -4.42
N GLY A 218 9.58 -9.48 -3.79
CA GLY A 218 10.59 -9.43 -2.76
C GLY A 218 11.93 -9.00 -3.34
N ILE A 219 12.48 -9.73 -4.30
CA ILE A 219 13.84 -9.50 -4.78
C ILE A 219 13.90 -8.33 -5.77
N PHE A 220 13.12 -8.36 -6.86
CA PHE A 220 13.23 -7.32 -7.92
C PHE A 220 12.77 -5.93 -7.49
N VAL A 221 11.85 -5.82 -6.53
CA VAL A 221 11.41 -4.51 -6.02
C VAL A 221 12.02 -4.24 -4.65
N GLY A 222 11.65 -5.01 -3.62
CA GLY A 222 12.15 -4.77 -2.26
C GLY A 222 13.67 -4.84 -2.13
N GLY A 223 14.27 -5.93 -2.62
CA GLY A 223 15.70 -6.20 -2.50
C GLY A 223 16.57 -5.29 -3.37
N MET A 224 16.20 -5.07 -4.64
CA MET A 224 16.96 -4.18 -5.52
C MET A 224 16.92 -2.73 -5.06
N TYR A 225 15.75 -2.18 -4.72
CA TYR A 225 15.67 -0.80 -4.24
C TYR A 225 16.34 -0.63 -2.87
N TRP A 226 16.24 -1.64 -2.01
CA TRP A 226 17.00 -1.66 -0.76
C TRP A 226 18.51 -1.59 -1.02
N TYR A 227 19.02 -2.45 -1.91
CA TYR A 227 20.43 -2.47 -2.26
C TYR A 227 20.89 -1.13 -2.84
N LEU A 228 20.14 -0.57 -3.79
CA LEU A 228 20.52 0.66 -4.48
C LEU A 228 20.50 1.91 -3.60
N TYR A 229 19.56 2.01 -2.65
CA TYR A 229 19.30 3.28 -1.95
C TYR A 229 19.53 3.23 -0.44
N LEU A 230 19.62 2.04 0.16
CA LEU A 230 19.73 1.88 1.62
C LEU A 230 20.99 1.10 2.04
N THR A 231 21.82 0.66 1.08
CA THR A 231 23.16 0.13 1.38
C THR A 231 24.22 1.18 1.09
N GLY A 232 24.93 1.61 2.13
CA GLY A 232 25.98 2.64 2.06
C GLY A 232 26.73 2.77 3.39
N PRO A 233 27.97 3.31 3.37
CA PRO A 233 28.78 3.48 4.57
C PRO A 233 28.31 4.64 5.48
N GLU A 234 27.56 5.60 4.96
CA GLU A 234 27.01 6.72 5.73
C GLU A 234 25.51 6.51 5.97
N SER A 235 25.10 6.47 7.24
CA SER A 235 23.70 6.55 7.62
C SER A 235 23.24 8.00 7.50
N GLU A 236 22.92 8.45 6.29
CA GLU A 236 22.25 9.73 6.12
C GLU A 236 20.84 9.64 6.70
N ASP A 237 20.47 10.60 7.56
CA ASP A 237 19.10 10.72 8.04
C ASP A 237 18.19 11.06 6.86
N ILE A 238 17.33 10.11 6.50
CA ILE A 238 16.34 10.28 5.43
C ILE A 238 15.31 11.30 5.89
N LYS A 239 15.49 12.55 5.48
CA LYS A 239 14.57 13.64 5.78
C LYS A 239 13.31 13.48 4.93
N PHE A 240 12.16 13.38 5.59
CA PHE A 240 10.86 13.50 4.93
C PHE A 240 10.50 14.97 4.92
N ASN A 241 10.51 15.60 3.75
CA ASN A 241 10.04 16.98 3.65
C ASN A 241 8.51 16.96 3.75
N VAL A 242 7.98 17.20 4.95
CA VAL A 242 6.54 17.43 5.16
C VAL A 242 6.19 18.92 4.93
N GLY A 243 7.17 19.75 4.56
CA GLY A 243 6.92 21.05 3.93
C GLY A 243 6.55 20.82 2.45
N ASP A 244 5.40 21.25 1.95
CA ASP A 244 4.61 22.42 2.35
C ASP A 244 3.11 22.06 2.40
N LEU A 245 2.48 22.11 3.58
CA LEU A 245 1.03 22.30 3.61
C LEU A 245 0.64 23.69 3.06
N ASP A 246 1.55 24.67 3.12
CA ASP A 246 1.31 26.03 2.62
C ASP A 246 1.24 26.09 1.08
N SER A 247 2.01 25.27 0.37
CA SER A 247 1.95 25.16 -1.10
C SER A 247 0.72 24.38 -1.59
N ALA A 248 0.14 23.54 -0.72
CA ALA A 248 -1.17 22.92 -0.94
C ALA A 248 -2.34 23.85 -0.56
N MET A 249 -2.09 24.89 0.25
CA MET A 249 -3.05 25.95 0.58
C MET A 249 -3.16 27.03 -0.52
N GLU A 250 -2.20 27.15 -1.44
CA GLU A 250 -2.26 28.15 -2.53
C GLU A 250 -3.17 27.77 -3.71
N ALA A 251 -3.75 26.57 -3.74
CA ALA A 251 -4.56 26.09 -4.87
C ALA A 251 -6.08 26.07 -4.62
N GLY A 252 -6.67 27.05 -3.91
CA GLY A 252 -8.10 26.97 -3.59
C GLY A 252 -8.92 28.18 -3.06
N GLY A 253 -8.42 29.43 -3.04
CA GLY A 253 -9.20 30.69 -2.91
C GLY A 253 -9.80 31.07 -1.53
N PRO A 254 -10.40 32.28 -1.33
CA PRO A 254 -10.10 33.60 -1.91
C PRO A 254 -9.19 34.46 -0.99
N ILE A 255 -8.56 35.48 -1.59
CA ILE A 255 -7.51 36.34 -1.02
C ILE A 255 -8.04 37.26 0.10
N GLY A 256 -7.28 37.34 1.22
CA GLY A 256 -7.33 38.41 2.23
C GLY A 256 -5.96 39.10 2.35
N PRO A 257 -5.88 40.39 2.71
CA PRO A 257 -4.83 41.29 2.24
C PRO A 257 -3.45 41.01 2.82
N SER A 258 -2.46 40.94 1.91
CA SER A 258 -1.04 40.87 2.24
C SER A 258 -0.56 42.13 2.97
N ILE A 259 0.29 41.96 3.99
CA ILE A 259 1.33 42.93 4.31
C ILE A 259 2.67 42.23 4.17
N ARG A 260 3.43 42.67 3.16
CA ARG A 260 4.78 42.24 2.80
C ARG A 260 5.75 43.39 3.11
N LYS A 261 6.87 43.11 3.77
CA LYS A 261 8.18 43.81 3.59
C LYS A 261 9.28 42.81 3.98
N SER A 262 9.98 42.19 3.03
CA SER A 262 11.16 42.63 2.25
C SER A 262 12.50 42.48 3.01
N GLY A 263 13.42 41.67 2.46
CA GLY A 263 14.69 41.22 3.08
C GLY A 263 15.83 42.26 3.14
N PRO A 264 17.09 41.85 2.85
CA PRO A 264 18.09 41.34 3.80
C PRO A 264 19.26 42.32 4.06
N ASN A 265 19.93 42.23 5.22
CA ASN A 265 21.37 42.55 5.46
C ASN A 265 21.77 42.29 6.94
N THR A 266 22.96 41.70 7.15
CA THR A 266 23.68 41.33 8.39
C THR A 266 24.33 42.56 9.10
N PRO A 267 25.14 42.44 10.20
CA PRO A 267 25.07 41.67 11.46
C PRO A 267 25.39 42.53 12.73
N ASN A 268 25.00 42.10 13.95
CA ASN A 268 25.80 42.11 15.21
C ASN A 268 24.99 42.07 16.51
N SER A 269 25.44 41.17 17.40
CA SER A 269 25.57 41.24 18.88
C SER A 269 24.37 41.49 19.82
N GLN A 270 24.49 40.80 20.96
CA GLN A 270 23.86 40.93 22.29
C GLN A 270 22.72 39.93 22.56
N GLU A 271 22.98 38.84 23.27
CA GLU A 271 23.03 38.66 24.74
C GLU A 271 21.63 38.55 25.39
N GLU A 272 21.45 37.46 26.16
CA GLU A 272 20.42 37.23 27.19
C GLU A 272 18.95 37.10 26.72
N LYS A 273 18.11 36.19 27.21
CA LYS A 273 18.02 35.49 28.50
C LYS A 273 17.12 34.26 28.34
N ASP A 274 17.42 33.24 29.15
CA ASP A 274 16.53 32.13 29.50
C ASP A 274 15.14 32.61 29.94
N GLU A 275 14.08 31.89 29.54
CA GLU A 275 13.00 31.56 30.48
C GLU A 275 12.46 30.16 30.16
N THR A 276 12.84 29.22 31.01
CA THR A 276 12.12 27.97 31.24
C THR A 276 11.05 28.26 32.28
N PHE A 277 9.78 27.90 32.09
CA PHE A 277 8.88 27.69 33.24
C PHE A 277 7.80 26.64 33.01
N THR A 278 7.43 26.05 34.13
CA THR A 278 6.91 24.71 34.38
C THR A 278 5.40 24.64 34.53
N LYS A 279 4.92 23.39 34.44
CA LYS A 279 3.57 22.86 34.63
C LYS A 279 2.92 23.24 35.98
N GLY A 280 1.61 23.55 35.99
CA GLY A 280 0.77 23.34 37.18
C GLY A 280 -0.58 24.09 37.30
N LYS A 281 -1.66 23.29 37.46
CA LYS A 281 -2.92 23.52 38.21
C LYS A 281 -4.11 24.26 37.53
N GLU A 282 -5.14 23.46 37.23
CA GLU A 282 -6.58 23.77 37.41
C GLU A 282 -6.95 23.72 38.92
N PRO A 283 -8.05 24.34 39.44
CA PRO A 283 -9.44 24.12 38.96
C PRO A 283 -10.46 25.30 39.11
N GLY A 284 -11.59 25.24 38.38
CA GLY A 284 -12.76 26.09 38.62
C GLY A 284 -13.97 25.78 37.71
N ARG A 285 -15.10 25.36 38.31
CA ARG A 285 -16.34 24.87 37.69
C ARG A 285 -17.25 25.97 37.09
N GLY A 286 -17.93 25.63 35.99
CA GLY A 286 -19.19 26.24 35.53
C GLY A 286 -19.79 25.47 34.34
N HIS A 287 -20.98 24.89 34.50
CA HIS A 287 -21.79 24.15 33.50
C HIS A 287 -23.18 24.83 33.40
N PRO A 288 -24.06 24.51 32.44
CA PRO A 288 -23.87 24.14 31.03
C PRO A 288 -24.75 25.02 30.10
N ASN A 289 -24.44 25.12 28.80
CA ASN A 289 -25.45 25.44 27.79
C ASN A 289 -25.21 24.60 26.54
N HIS A 290 -26.15 23.70 26.28
CA HIS A 290 -26.22 22.88 25.08
C HIS A 290 -26.60 23.75 23.88
N VAL A 291 -25.65 23.99 22.98
CA VAL A 291 -25.93 24.15 21.55
C VAL A 291 -24.91 23.27 20.83
N GLY A 292 -25.33 22.04 20.54
CA GLY A 292 -24.54 21.12 19.72
C GLY A 292 -24.59 21.57 18.27
N SER A 293 -23.71 22.49 17.88
CA SER A 293 -23.36 22.67 16.47
C SER A 293 -22.46 21.49 16.08
N LEU A 294 -22.96 20.65 15.17
CA LEU A 294 -22.20 19.63 14.46
C LEU A 294 -20.89 20.25 13.93
N PRO A 295 -19.73 19.57 14.02
CA PRO A 295 -18.53 20.03 13.35
C PRO A 295 -18.82 20.15 11.86
N SER A 296 -18.60 21.34 11.31
CA SER A 296 -18.72 21.62 9.88
C SER A 296 -17.80 20.71 9.08
N SER A 297 -18.19 20.46 7.84
CA SER A 297 -17.59 19.60 6.82
C SER A 297 -16.17 19.97 6.37
N ASP A 298 -15.41 20.72 7.18
CA ASP A 298 -14.11 21.30 6.83
C ASP A 298 -12.91 20.52 7.42
N GLN A 299 -13.14 19.40 8.12
CA GLN A 299 -12.07 18.45 8.42
C GLN A 299 -11.77 17.60 7.18
N GLN A 300 -11.00 18.17 6.26
CA GLN A 300 -10.46 17.45 5.12
C GLN A 300 -9.48 16.36 5.58
N MET A 301 -9.78 15.13 5.16
CA MET A 301 -9.06 13.91 5.48
C MET A 301 -7.66 13.90 4.88
N ALA A 302 -6.66 14.33 5.65
CA ALA A 302 -5.28 13.93 5.41
C ALA A 302 -5.14 12.43 5.74
N SER A 303 -4.57 11.64 4.84
CA SER A 303 -4.35 10.21 5.10
C SER A 303 -3.42 10.06 6.32
N GLY A 304 -3.90 9.43 7.39
CA GLY A 304 -3.19 9.31 8.68
C GLY A 304 -1.80 8.68 8.57
N LEU A 305 -1.53 7.94 7.49
CA LEU A 305 -0.23 7.32 7.21
C LEU A 305 0.92 8.34 7.13
N GLY A 306 0.71 9.49 6.49
CA GLY A 306 1.77 10.49 6.27
C GLY A 306 2.22 11.20 7.55
N ARG A 307 1.30 11.36 8.52
CA ARG A 307 1.56 12.02 9.79
C ARG A 307 2.28 11.11 10.78
N GLU A 308 1.89 9.84 10.85
CA GLU A 308 2.52 8.85 11.74
C GLU A 308 3.96 8.52 11.30
N LEU A 309 4.23 8.44 10.00
CA LEU A 309 5.55 8.11 9.46
C LEU A 309 6.59 9.22 9.62
N SER A 310 6.16 10.47 9.79
CA SER A 310 7.05 11.62 10.06
C SER A 310 7.52 11.70 11.51
N ALA A 311 6.77 11.10 12.45
CA ALA A 311 7.06 11.19 13.88
C ALA A 311 8.05 10.12 14.36
N GLU A 312 8.16 9.00 13.64
CA GLU A 312 9.11 7.92 13.96
C GLU A 312 10.43 8.11 13.20
N ALA A 313 11.34 8.91 13.76
CA ALA A 313 12.75 8.87 13.38
C ALA A 313 13.39 7.64 14.07
N TYR A 314 13.41 6.49 13.40
CA TYR A 314 14.10 5.30 13.91
C TYR A 314 15.55 5.27 13.43
N THR A 315 16.48 5.75 14.26
CA THR A 315 17.92 5.63 14.03
C THR A 315 18.44 4.35 14.69
N HIS A 316 18.82 3.34 13.91
CA HIS A 316 19.58 2.20 14.43
C HIS A 316 21.06 2.38 14.07
N ARG A 317 21.90 2.75 15.05
CA ARG A 317 23.36 2.71 14.93
C ARG A 317 23.84 1.26 14.79
N LYS A 318 24.73 0.98 13.85
CA LYS A 318 25.49 -0.29 13.84
C LYS A 318 26.28 -0.37 15.16
N GLY A 319 25.91 -1.29 16.05
CA GLY A 319 26.73 -1.66 17.21
C GLY A 319 26.07 -1.63 18.59
N GLU A 320 24.83 -1.18 18.74
CA GLU A 320 24.13 -1.23 20.04
C GLU A 320 23.18 -2.44 20.13
N PRO A 321 23.13 -3.13 21.28
CA PRO A 321 22.18 -4.21 21.50
C PRO A 321 20.74 -3.67 21.47
N SER A 322 19.85 -4.45 20.87
CA SER A 322 18.44 -4.15 20.72
C SER A 322 17.79 -3.78 22.06
N LEU A 323 17.17 -2.60 22.14
CA LEU A 323 16.20 -2.29 23.20
C LEU A 323 14.92 -3.10 22.96
N ILE A 324 15.00 -4.40 23.23
CA ILE A 324 13.87 -5.28 23.51
C ILE A 324 14.09 -5.81 24.92
N GLU A 325 14.01 -4.93 25.91
CA GLU A 325 13.75 -5.31 27.29
C GLU A 325 12.79 -4.26 27.88
N GLY A 326 11.68 -4.73 28.46
CA GLY A 326 10.84 -3.90 29.31
C GLY A 326 9.37 -3.76 28.91
N ARG A 327 8.63 -4.87 28.86
CA ARG A 327 7.35 -4.99 29.59
C ARG A 327 6.82 -6.43 29.52
N ALA A 328 7.32 -7.23 30.44
CA ALA A 328 6.51 -8.27 31.07
C ALA A 328 5.83 -7.62 32.28
N VAL A 329 4.49 -7.50 32.24
CA VAL A 329 3.51 -7.95 33.26
C VAL A 329 2.19 -8.12 32.53
#